data_AF-A0A2K9BVD7-F1
#
_entry.id   AF-A0A2K9BVD7-F1
#
_cell.length_a   1.000
_cell.length_b   1.000
_cell.length_c   1.000
_cell.angle_alpha   90.00
_cell.angle_beta   90.00
_cell.angle_gamma   90.00
#
_symmetry.space_group_name_H-M   'P 1'
#
loop_
_entity.id
_entity.type
_entity.pdbx_description
1 polymer ?
#
loop_
_entity_poly.entity_id
_entity_poly.type
_entity_poly.pdbx_seq_one_letter_code
_entity_poly.pdbx_strand_id
1 'polypeptide(L)'
;MFKIEFQKKLGSFANIATTEINDKVGRDFLKFLIISENLKISNELFEKMILSMKIVAAYNNHQFVRQSDLFAILELQQNEIANLNEIFEKALKATMFRELYIYLEANIKFKEQAANDFENDIITLNQIKEAQILSKWTSNKIEELESTIELVTQGEQLTNTLTGEWASEFYRNCIKEITTMMRWHLVGFEIIKNFNKK
;
A
#
# COMPACT_ATOMS: atom_id res chain seq x y z
N MET A 1 -0.08 17.66 -18.61
CA MET A 1 0.22 18.87 -17.81
C MET A 1 -0.44 18.67 -16.45
N PHE A 2 0.16 19.13 -15.35
CA PHE A 2 -0.44 18.97 -14.01
C PHE A 2 -1.76 19.75 -13.88
N LYS A 3 -2.62 19.39 -12.92
CA LYS A 3 -3.76 20.22 -12.51
C LYS A 3 -3.28 21.59 -12.02
N ILE A 4 -4.08 22.63 -12.23
CA ILE A 4 -3.72 24.04 -11.94
C ILE A 4 -3.27 24.22 -10.48
N GLU A 5 -3.94 23.57 -9.53
CA GLU A 5 -3.61 23.68 -8.10
C GLU A 5 -2.23 23.12 -7.78
N PHE A 6 -1.89 21.97 -8.35
CA PHE A 6 -0.57 21.37 -8.20
C PHE A 6 0.51 22.21 -8.87
N GLN A 7 0.24 22.77 -10.06
CA GLN A 7 1.15 23.72 -10.72
C GLN A 7 1.45 24.94 -9.85
N LYS A 8 0.48 25.44 -9.08
CA LYS A 8 0.70 26.57 -8.16
C LYS A 8 1.64 26.21 -7.00
N LYS A 9 1.50 25.03 -6.40
CA LYS A 9 2.40 24.53 -5.32
C LYS A 9 3.85 24.39 -5.80
N LEU A 10 3.96 24.01 -7.07
CA LEU A 10 5.19 23.82 -7.80
C LEU A 10 5.92 25.14 -8.14
N GLY A 11 5.25 26.30 -8.16
CA GLY A 11 5.84 27.59 -8.54
C GLY A 11 6.05 27.73 -10.06
N SER A 12 6.87 28.70 -10.50
CA SER A 12 7.15 28.93 -11.93
C SER A 12 8.17 27.91 -12.46
N PHE A 13 7.66 26.84 -13.09
CA PHE A 13 8.36 25.64 -13.51
C PHE A 13 9.31 25.76 -14.71
N ALA A 14 10.08 26.84 -14.82
CA ALA A 14 10.90 27.03 -16.00
C ALA A 14 12.12 26.08 -16.08
N ASN A 15 12.74 25.63 -14.98
CA ASN A 15 14.08 25.00 -15.05
C ASN A 15 14.42 23.96 -13.95
N ILE A 16 13.51 23.05 -13.56
CA ILE A 16 13.91 21.95 -12.66
C ILE A 16 14.59 20.84 -13.49
N ALA A 17 15.87 20.59 -13.24
CA ALA A 17 16.63 19.57 -13.93
C ALA A 17 16.20 18.17 -13.48
N THR A 18 15.62 17.39 -14.39
CA THR A 18 15.15 16.02 -14.12
C THR A 18 16.02 14.95 -14.78
N THR A 19 17.03 15.32 -15.56
CA THR A 19 17.83 14.38 -16.38
C THR A 19 18.58 13.35 -15.55
N GLU A 20 19.04 13.71 -14.36
CA GLU A 20 19.85 12.84 -13.49
C GLU A 20 19.02 12.02 -12.48
N ILE A 21 17.72 12.26 -12.39
CA ILE A 21 16.84 11.56 -11.44
C ILE A 21 16.62 10.11 -11.89
N ASN A 22 17.01 9.15 -11.05
CA ASN A 22 16.73 7.73 -11.28
C ASN A 22 15.26 7.41 -10.99
N ASP A 23 14.55 6.93 -12.00
CA ASP A 23 13.12 6.69 -12.03
C ASP A 23 12.77 5.20 -12.07
N LYS A 24 13.70 4.29 -11.72
CA LYS A 24 13.45 2.84 -11.70
C LYS A 24 12.20 2.48 -10.88
N VAL A 25 12.06 3.05 -9.67
CA VAL A 25 10.90 2.82 -8.80
C VAL A 25 9.60 3.23 -9.51
N GLY A 26 9.58 4.41 -10.12
CA GLY A 26 8.43 4.90 -10.89
C GLY A 26 8.08 4.00 -12.07
N ARG A 27 9.08 3.58 -12.87
CA ARG A 27 8.87 2.67 -14.00
C ARG A 27 8.35 1.30 -13.58
N ASP A 28 8.94 0.70 -12.54
CA ASP A 28 8.53 -0.62 -12.06
C ASP A 28 7.10 -0.57 -11.51
N PHE A 29 6.76 0.49 -10.77
CA PHE A 29 5.41 0.73 -10.28
C PHE A 29 4.40 0.91 -11.43
N LEU A 30 4.70 1.76 -12.43
CA LEU A 30 3.79 1.94 -13.57
C LEU A 30 3.60 0.65 -14.36
N LYS A 31 4.66 -0.12 -14.60
CA LYS A 31 4.55 -1.43 -15.26
C LYS A 31 3.64 -2.37 -14.47
N PHE A 32 3.80 -2.42 -13.16
CA PHE A 32 2.93 -3.22 -12.29
C PHE A 32 1.48 -2.75 -12.39
N LEU A 33 1.21 -1.45 -12.28
CA LEU A 33 -0.14 -0.86 -12.36
C LEU A 33 -0.81 -1.17 -13.71
N ILE A 34 -0.09 -1.01 -14.82
CA ILE A 34 -0.60 -1.28 -16.17
C ILE A 34 -0.93 -2.76 -16.36
N ILE A 35 -0.03 -3.66 -15.91
CA ILE A 35 -0.21 -5.10 -16.05
C ILE A 35 -1.33 -5.61 -15.14
N SER A 36 -1.35 -5.22 -13.87
CA SER A 36 -2.31 -5.71 -12.87
C SER A 36 -3.74 -5.31 -13.18
N GLU A 37 -3.95 -4.12 -13.76
CA GLU A 37 -5.27 -3.63 -14.13
C GLU A 37 -5.56 -3.73 -15.64
N ASN A 38 -4.71 -4.42 -16.41
CA ASN A 38 -4.85 -4.62 -17.86
C ASN A 38 -5.11 -3.32 -18.64
N LEU A 39 -4.41 -2.26 -18.28
CA LEU A 39 -4.59 -0.93 -18.87
C LEU A 39 -3.93 -0.85 -20.24
N LYS A 40 -4.56 -0.08 -21.14
CA LYS A 40 -3.95 0.35 -22.40
C LYS A 40 -3.74 1.84 -22.34
N ILE A 41 -2.48 2.26 -22.28
CA ILE A 41 -2.10 3.67 -22.29
C ILE A 41 -1.11 3.95 -23.41
N SER A 42 -1.13 5.19 -23.89
CA SER A 42 -0.17 5.70 -24.85
C SER A 42 1.23 5.80 -24.23
N ASN A 43 2.26 5.65 -25.07
CA ASN A 43 3.63 5.94 -24.66
C ASN A 43 3.77 7.39 -24.17
N GLU A 44 2.99 8.32 -24.73
CA GLU A 44 3.00 9.72 -24.30
C GLU A 44 2.52 9.88 -22.85
N LEU A 45 1.44 9.21 -22.46
CA LEU A 45 0.97 9.24 -21.07
C LEU A 45 1.96 8.57 -20.12
N PHE A 46 2.55 7.44 -20.52
CA PHE A 46 3.59 6.76 -19.74
C PHE A 46 4.76 7.70 -19.43
N GLU A 47 5.30 8.37 -20.45
CA GLU A 47 6.40 9.33 -20.28
C GLU A 47 5.99 10.55 -19.45
N LYS A 48 4.75 11.04 -19.59
CA LYS A 48 4.22 12.12 -18.74
C LYS A 48 4.14 11.70 -17.27
N MET A 49 3.73 10.46 -16.98
CA MET A 49 3.70 9.92 -15.62
C MET A 49 5.11 9.84 -15.03
N ILE A 50 6.08 9.30 -15.77
CA ILE A 50 7.48 9.26 -15.31
C ILE A 50 8.01 10.67 -15.06
N LEU A 51 7.83 11.59 -16.01
CA LEU A 51 8.29 12.97 -15.87
C LEU A 51 7.67 13.65 -14.64
N SER A 52 6.40 13.39 -14.35
CA SER A 52 5.71 13.95 -13.18
C SER A 52 6.37 13.56 -11.87
N MET A 53 6.73 12.27 -11.71
CA MET A 53 7.40 11.78 -10.52
C MET A 53 8.81 12.36 -10.41
N LYS A 54 9.53 12.45 -11.53
CA LYS A 54 10.88 13.03 -11.57
C LYS A 54 10.88 14.52 -11.21
N ILE A 55 9.86 15.26 -11.62
CA ILE A 55 9.65 16.65 -11.23
C ILE A 55 9.51 16.78 -9.72
N VAL A 56 8.66 15.96 -9.11
CA VAL A 56 8.43 15.98 -7.65
C VAL A 56 9.69 15.53 -6.90
N ALA A 57 10.37 14.49 -7.38
CA ALA A 57 11.63 14.02 -6.82
C ALA A 57 12.70 15.14 -6.84
N ALA A 58 12.88 15.80 -7.99
CA ALA A 58 13.84 16.89 -8.13
C ALA A 58 13.49 18.10 -7.24
N TYR A 59 12.21 18.46 -7.11
CA TYR A 59 11.77 19.50 -6.19
C TYR A 59 12.16 19.21 -4.73
N ASN A 60 12.10 17.93 -4.35
CA ASN A 60 12.48 17.47 -3.01
C ASN A 60 13.97 17.11 -2.88
N ASN A 61 14.80 17.44 -3.88
CA ASN A 61 16.23 17.11 -3.92
C ASN A 61 16.52 15.59 -3.80
N HIS A 62 15.60 14.74 -4.23
CA HIS A 62 15.82 13.30 -4.26
C HIS A 62 16.68 12.94 -5.47
N GLN A 63 17.69 12.07 -5.29
CA GLN A 63 18.47 11.53 -6.41
C GLN A 63 17.73 10.44 -7.20
N PHE A 64 16.69 9.86 -6.60
CA PHE A 64 15.86 8.82 -7.17
C PHE A 64 14.41 9.02 -6.76
N VAL A 65 13.49 8.59 -7.62
CA VAL A 65 12.05 8.57 -7.34
C VAL A 65 11.78 7.67 -6.14
N ARG A 66 11.09 8.20 -5.14
CA ARG A 66 10.64 7.53 -3.91
C ARG A 66 9.15 7.21 -3.97
N GLN A 67 8.65 6.48 -2.97
CA GLN A 67 7.24 6.12 -2.89
C GLN A 67 6.31 7.34 -2.83
N SER A 68 6.68 8.37 -2.06
CA SER A 68 5.92 9.62 -2.00
C SER A 68 5.83 10.35 -3.34
N ASP A 69 6.88 10.28 -4.16
CA ASP A 69 6.92 10.94 -5.48
C ASP A 69 5.91 10.32 -6.47
N LEU A 70 5.50 9.06 -6.26
CA LEU A 70 4.54 8.36 -7.12
C LEU A 70 3.17 9.05 -7.16
N PHE A 71 2.77 9.71 -6.07
CA PHE A 71 1.50 10.45 -5.97
C PHE A 71 1.39 11.59 -6.97
N ALA A 72 2.50 12.05 -7.55
CA ALA A 72 2.50 13.05 -8.62
C ALA A 72 1.60 12.66 -9.80
N ILE A 73 1.45 11.36 -10.08
CA ILE A 73 0.65 10.91 -11.22
C ILE A 73 -0.83 11.23 -11.06
N LEU A 74 -1.34 11.31 -9.83
CA LEU A 74 -2.74 11.63 -9.54
C LEU A 74 -3.08 13.08 -9.93
N GLU A 75 -2.06 13.92 -10.05
CA GLU A 75 -2.18 15.33 -10.40
C GLU A 75 -2.00 15.59 -11.89
N LEU A 76 -1.79 14.55 -12.70
CA LEU A 76 -1.76 14.70 -14.15
C LEU A 76 -3.17 14.82 -14.71
N GLN A 77 -3.36 15.81 -15.58
CA GLN A 77 -4.52 15.84 -16.47
C GLN A 77 -4.33 14.77 -17.55
N GLN A 78 -5.21 13.77 -17.54
CA GLN A 78 -5.25 12.64 -18.47
C GLN A 78 -6.69 12.11 -18.59
N ASN A 79 -6.99 11.41 -19.69
CA ASN A 79 -8.31 10.84 -19.98
C ASN A 79 -8.25 9.37 -20.44
N GLU A 80 -7.09 8.72 -20.38
CA GLU A 80 -6.90 7.34 -20.85
C GLU A 80 -7.19 6.31 -19.74
N ILE A 81 -7.00 6.68 -18.47
CA ILE A 81 -7.27 5.84 -17.30
C ILE A 81 -8.46 6.41 -16.54
N ALA A 82 -9.61 5.75 -16.62
CA ALA A 82 -10.74 6.03 -15.74
C ALA A 82 -10.41 5.60 -14.31
N ASN A 83 -10.91 6.32 -13.30
CA ASN A 83 -10.73 6.02 -11.87
C ASN A 83 -9.26 5.86 -11.44
N LEU A 84 -8.35 6.66 -12.01
CA LEU A 84 -6.91 6.59 -11.74
C LEU A 84 -6.57 6.57 -10.25
N ASN A 85 -7.25 7.36 -9.41
CA ASN A 85 -7.00 7.40 -7.97
C ASN A 85 -7.16 6.02 -7.32
N GLU A 86 -8.29 5.35 -7.58
CA GLU A 86 -8.61 4.04 -7.00
C GLU A 86 -7.62 2.97 -7.45
N ILE A 87 -7.33 2.91 -8.75
CA ILE A 87 -6.38 1.97 -9.34
C ILE A 87 -4.97 2.20 -8.79
N PHE A 88 -4.55 3.46 -8.69
CA PHE A 88 -3.27 3.83 -8.12
C PHE A 88 -3.13 3.38 -6.67
N GLU A 89 -4.11 3.72 -5.83
CA GLU A 89 -4.10 3.36 -4.41
C GLU A 89 -4.09 1.84 -4.23
N LYS A 90 -4.87 1.10 -5.01
CA LYS A 90 -4.88 -0.37 -5.03
C LYS A 90 -3.51 -0.93 -5.40
N ALA A 91 -2.89 -0.43 -6.47
CA ALA A 91 -1.58 -0.87 -6.91
C ALA A 91 -0.47 -0.53 -5.90
N LEU A 92 -0.54 0.66 -5.30
CA LEU A 92 0.43 1.11 -4.30
C LEU A 92 0.31 0.29 -3.01
N LYS A 93 -0.92 0.01 -2.57
CA LYS A 93 -1.23 -0.87 -1.45
C LYS A 93 -0.68 -2.28 -1.69
N ALA A 94 -0.89 -2.83 -2.88
CA ALA A 94 -0.41 -4.17 -3.26
C ALA A 94 1.12 -4.29 -3.33
N THR A 95 1.82 -3.21 -3.73
CA THR A 95 3.29 -3.22 -3.81
C THR A 95 3.94 -2.92 -2.46
N MET A 96 3.38 -2.00 -1.67
CA MET A 96 3.94 -1.58 -0.37
C MET A 96 3.68 -2.59 0.75
N PHE A 97 2.54 -3.30 0.72
CA PHE A 97 2.14 -4.24 1.77
C PHE A 97 1.97 -5.68 1.27
N ARG A 98 2.65 -6.04 0.18
CA ARG A 98 2.48 -7.34 -0.51
C ARG A 98 2.44 -8.53 0.43
N GLU A 99 3.42 -8.66 1.31
CA GLU A 99 3.54 -9.80 2.23
C GLU A 99 2.39 -9.86 3.25
N LEU A 100 1.93 -8.70 3.74
CA LEU A 100 0.79 -8.63 4.64
C LEU A 100 -0.50 -9.04 3.93
N TYR A 101 -0.72 -8.63 2.68
CA TYR A 101 -1.90 -9.06 1.92
C TYR A 101 -1.90 -10.55 1.61
N ILE A 102 -0.75 -11.13 1.26
CA ILE A 102 -0.62 -12.59 1.09
C ILE A 102 -1.02 -13.31 2.37
N TYR A 103 -0.56 -12.83 3.53
CA TYR A 103 -0.94 -13.37 4.83
C TYR A 103 -2.45 -13.22 5.12
N LEU A 104 -3.01 -12.03 4.89
CA LEU A 104 -4.43 -11.76 5.13
C LEU A 104 -5.33 -12.67 4.30
N GLU A 105 -5.00 -12.87 3.02
CA GLU A 105 -5.76 -13.77 2.12
C GLU A 105 -5.66 -15.24 2.57
N ALA A 106 -4.47 -15.70 2.98
CA ALA A 106 -4.30 -17.06 3.48
C ALA A 106 -5.14 -17.31 4.74
N ASN A 107 -5.24 -16.32 5.62
CA ASN A 107 -6.00 -16.41 6.85
C ASN A 107 -7.52 -16.44 6.66
N ILE A 108 -8.04 -15.75 5.64
CA ILE A 108 -9.49 -15.82 5.34
C ILE A 108 -9.88 -17.28 5.08
N LYS A 109 -9.10 -17.98 4.26
CA LYS A 109 -9.34 -19.40 3.95
C LYS A 109 -9.24 -20.29 5.19
N PHE A 110 -8.24 -20.04 6.05
CA PHE A 110 -8.13 -20.76 7.32
C PHE A 110 -9.35 -20.53 8.21
N LYS A 111 -9.84 -19.29 8.32
CA LYS A 111 -10.99 -18.94 9.15
C LYS A 111 -12.27 -19.62 8.67
N GLU A 112 -12.51 -19.64 7.35
CA GLU A 112 -13.66 -20.34 6.76
C GLU A 112 -13.62 -21.84 7.08
N GLN A 113 -12.45 -22.47 6.91
CA GLN A 113 -12.28 -23.88 7.26
C GLN A 113 -12.48 -24.13 8.76
N ALA A 114 -11.88 -23.30 9.61
CA ALA A 114 -11.97 -23.47 11.05
C ALA A 114 -13.39 -23.20 11.59
N ALA A 115 -14.16 -22.31 10.96
CA ALA A 115 -15.57 -22.10 11.30
C ALA A 115 -16.40 -23.34 10.98
N ASN A 116 -16.22 -23.94 9.79
CA ASN A 116 -16.87 -25.21 9.44
C ASN A 116 -16.48 -26.32 10.43
N ASP A 117 -15.20 -26.41 10.80
CA ASP A 117 -14.72 -27.44 11.73
C ASP A 117 -15.26 -27.22 13.16
N PHE A 118 -15.45 -25.97 13.57
CA PHE A 118 -16.09 -25.59 14.84
C PHE A 118 -17.56 -26.00 14.85
N GLU A 119 -18.32 -25.66 13.81
CA GLU A 119 -19.75 -25.99 13.69
C GLU A 119 -20.00 -27.51 13.68
N ASN A 120 -19.03 -28.28 13.22
CA ASN A 120 -19.10 -29.75 13.14
C ASN A 120 -18.42 -30.46 14.32
N ASP A 121 -17.91 -29.76 15.34
CA ASP A 121 -17.21 -30.34 16.51
C ASP A 121 -15.98 -31.22 16.14
N ILE A 122 -15.33 -30.91 15.01
CA ILE A 122 -14.19 -31.68 14.48
C ILE A 122 -12.85 -30.97 14.67
N ILE A 123 -12.80 -29.87 15.43
CA ILE A 123 -11.54 -29.18 15.73
C ILE A 123 -10.53 -30.14 16.35
N THR A 124 -9.34 -30.16 15.76
CA THR A 124 -8.21 -30.99 16.19
C THR A 124 -7.32 -30.25 17.18
N LEU A 125 -6.59 -31.00 18.01
CA LEU A 125 -5.58 -30.42 18.91
C LEU A 125 -4.50 -29.64 18.15
N ASN A 126 -4.19 -30.04 16.90
CA ASN A 126 -3.23 -29.33 16.07
C ASN A 126 -3.75 -27.94 15.67
N GLN A 127 -5.03 -27.83 15.29
CA GLN A 127 -5.65 -26.55 14.97
C GLN A 127 -5.71 -25.60 16.18
N ILE A 128 -5.95 -26.12 17.38
CA ILE A 128 -5.89 -25.33 18.63
C ILE A 128 -4.48 -24.77 18.84
N LYS A 129 -3.44 -25.61 18.66
CA LYS A 129 -2.04 -25.20 18.80
C LYS A 129 -1.63 -24.17 17.75
N GLU A 130 -2.04 -24.35 16.50
CA GLU A 130 -1.79 -23.40 15.41
C GLU A 130 -2.49 -22.07 15.67
N ALA A 131 -3.75 -22.08 16.13
CA ALA A 131 -4.49 -20.88 16.51
C ALA A 131 -3.81 -20.12 17.66
N GLN A 132 -3.21 -20.82 18.63
CA GLN A 132 -2.43 -20.17 19.69
C GLN A 132 -1.19 -19.44 19.15
N ILE A 133 -0.46 -20.05 18.23
CA ILE A 133 0.72 -19.45 17.59
C ILE A 133 0.30 -18.23 16.76
N LEU A 134 -0.75 -18.39 15.94
CA LEU A 134 -1.27 -17.33 15.09
C LEU A 134 -1.82 -16.17 15.91
N SER A 135 -2.58 -16.41 16.98
CA SER A 135 -3.06 -15.36 17.88
C SER A 135 -1.92 -14.50 18.44
N LYS A 136 -0.85 -15.14 18.95
CA LYS A 136 0.31 -14.43 19.48
C LYS A 136 1.02 -13.62 18.39
N TRP A 137 1.25 -14.23 17.22
CA TRP A 137 1.90 -13.55 16.11
C TRP A 137 1.09 -12.35 15.62
N THR A 138 -0.23 -12.53 15.44
CA THR A 138 -1.14 -11.48 14.98
C THR A 138 -1.18 -10.31 15.95
N SER A 139 -1.23 -10.59 17.26
CA SER A 139 -1.20 -9.55 18.30
C SER A 139 0.09 -8.72 18.22
N ASN A 140 1.24 -9.40 18.20
CA ASN A 140 2.55 -8.73 18.09
C ASN A 140 2.66 -7.92 16.80
N LYS A 141 2.14 -8.44 15.68
CA LYS A 141 2.23 -7.75 14.39
C LYS A 141 1.32 -6.52 14.32
N ILE A 142 0.15 -6.54 14.98
CA ILE A 142 -0.69 -5.34 15.12
C ILE A 142 0.08 -4.24 15.86
N GLU A 143 0.68 -4.57 17.01
CA GLU A 143 1.47 -3.61 17.80
C GLU A 143 2.66 -3.07 17.02
N GLU A 144 3.38 -3.94 16.31
CA GLU A 144 4.49 -3.55 15.43
C GLU A 144 4.00 -2.53 14.38
N LEU A 145 2.93 -2.86 13.63
CA LEU A 145 2.40 -1.98 12.59
C LEU A 145 1.97 -0.62 13.14
N GLU A 146 1.25 -0.60 14.26
CA GLU A 146 0.79 0.65 14.89
C GLU A 146 1.97 1.50 15.39
N SER A 147 3.01 0.87 15.93
CA SER A 147 4.22 1.57 16.40
C SER A 147 5.05 2.18 15.24
N THR A 148 4.98 1.60 14.04
CA THR A 148 5.75 2.08 12.88
C THR A 148 5.14 3.30 12.19
N ILE A 149 3.89 3.67 12.49
CA ILE A 149 3.17 4.75 11.78
C ILE A 149 3.96 6.06 11.79
N GLU A 150 4.40 6.51 12.96
CA GLU A 150 5.14 7.77 13.08
C GLU A 150 6.52 7.67 12.42
N LEU A 151 7.24 6.58 12.67
CA LEU A 151 8.56 6.32 12.11
C LEU A 151 8.55 6.34 10.57
N VAL A 152 7.55 5.71 9.95
CA VAL A 152 7.46 5.61 8.48
C VAL A 152 6.96 6.92 7.87
N THR A 153 5.96 7.57 8.47
CA THR A 153 5.43 8.84 7.93
C THR A 153 6.39 10.02 8.08
N GLN A 154 7.31 9.98 9.04
CA GLN A 154 8.40 10.94 9.16
C GLN A 154 9.69 10.47 8.46
N GLY A 155 9.67 9.25 7.91
CA GLY A 155 10.80 8.63 7.26
C GLY A 155 11.09 9.22 5.88
N GLU A 156 12.33 9.06 5.44
CA GLU A 156 12.85 9.63 4.18
C GLU A 156 12.05 9.21 2.93
N GLN A 157 11.39 8.04 2.95
CA GLN A 157 10.57 7.56 1.84
C GLN A 157 9.26 8.36 1.65
N LEU A 158 8.68 8.86 2.74
CA LEU A 158 7.38 9.55 2.73
C LEU A 158 7.50 11.07 2.95
N THR A 159 8.61 11.54 3.51
CA THR A 159 8.90 12.97 3.65
C THR A 159 9.03 13.62 2.28
N ASN A 160 8.04 14.45 1.93
CA ASN A 160 7.94 15.12 0.65
C ASN A 160 7.08 16.38 0.79
N THR A 161 7.58 17.51 0.31
CA THR A 161 6.94 18.83 0.44
C THR A 161 5.66 18.96 -0.38
N LEU A 162 5.53 18.21 -1.48
CA LEU A 162 4.44 18.35 -2.43
C LEU A 162 3.37 17.28 -2.23
N THR A 163 3.79 16.04 -1.99
CA THR A 163 2.91 14.86 -1.95
C THR A 163 3.02 14.07 -0.65
N GLY A 164 3.88 14.50 0.30
CA GLY A 164 4.16 13.74 1.51
C GLY A 164 2.99 13.63 2.46
N GLU A 165 2.13 14.66 2.53
CA GLU A 165 0.88 14.59 3.30
C GLU A 165 -0.04 13.48 2.76
N TRP A 166 -0.23 13.41 1.44
CA TRP A 166 -1.04 12.38 0.80
C TRP A 166 -0.44 10.99 0.99
N ALA A 167 0.86 10.85 0.82
CA ALA A 167 1.55 9.58 1.02
C ALA A 167 1.46 9.11 2.48
N SER A 168 1.56 10.04 3.44
CA SER A 168 1.42 9.76 4.87
C SER A 168 -0.01 9.39 5.26
N GLU A 169 -1.00 10.10 4.73
CA GLU A 169 -2.41 9.80 4.96
C GLU A 169 -2.77 8.43 4.38
N PHE A 170 -2.36 8.16 3.14
CA PHE A 170 -2.53 6.85 2.51
C PHE A 170 -1.92 5.72 3.35
N TYR A 171 -0.68 5.91 3.84
CA TYR A 171 -0.03 4.92 4.70
C TYR A 171 -0.81 4.67 5.98
N ARG A 172 -1.23 5.73 6.68
CA ARG A 172 -2.04 5.64 7.92
C ARG A 172 -3.35 4.90 7.68
N ASN A 173 -4.03 5.22 6.59
CA ASN A 173 -5.29 4.57 6.22
C ASN A 173 -5.08 3.08 5.92
N CYS A 174 -4.04 2.71 5.19
CA CYS A 174 -3.71 1.31 4.92
C CYS A 174 -3.40 0.55 6.21
N ILE A 175 -2.59 1.10 7.12
CA ILE A 175 -2.29 0.45 8.40
C ILE A 175 -3.56 0.26 9.22
N LYS A 176 -4.44 1.26 9.28
CA LYS A 176 -5.72 1.15 9.98
C LYS A 176 -6.60 0.03 9.41
N GLU A 177 -6.70 -0.07 8.09
CA GLU A 177 -7.46 -1.11 7.40
C GLU A 177 -6.87 -2.51 7.68
N ILE A 178 -5.55 -2.66 7.52
CA ILE A 178 -4.82 -3.91 7.75
C ILE A 178 -4.98 -4.36 9.21
N THR A 179 -4.71 -3.48 10.17
CA THR A 179 -4.82 -3.80 11.60
C THR A 179 -6.25 -4.12 12.00
N THR A 180 -7.25 -3.48 11.38
CA THR A 180 -8.66 -3.83 11.57
C THR A 180 -8.91 -5.27 11.12
N MET A 181 -8.51 -5.65 9.90
CA MET A 181 -8.65 -7.04 9.42
C MET A 181 -7.89 -8.04 10.30
N MET A 182 -6.69 -7.71 10.75
CA MET A 182 -5.91 -8.56 11.65
C MET A 182 -6.60 -8.76 13.01
N ARG A 183 -7.23 -7.73 13.56
CA ARG A 183 -8.05 -7.85 14.79
C ARG A 183 -9.25 -8.79 14.58
N TRP A 184 -9.91 -8.74 13.43
CA TRP A 184 -10.97 -9.70 13.08
C TRP A 184 -10.45 -11.15 12.99
N HIS A 185 -9.25 -11.35 12.44
CA HIS A 185 -8.61 -12.67 12.41
C HIS A 185 -8.23 -13.16 13.81
N LEU A 186 -7.71 -12.26 14.65
CA LEU A 186 -7.35 -12.56 16.04
C LEU A 186 -8.55 -13.10 16.84
N VAL A 187 -9.73 -12.52 16.68
CA VAL A 187 -10.97 -13.03 17.31
C VAL A 187 -11.24 -14.47 16.90
N GLY A 188 -11.08 -14.80 15.61
CA GLY A 188 -11.25 -16.17 15.12
C GLY A 188 -10.27 -17.15 15.76
N PHE A 189 -8.99 -16.77 15.85
CA PHE A 189 -7.97 -17.61 16.50
C PHE A 189 -8.24 -17.80 17.99
N GLU A 190 -8.72 -16.77 18.69
CA GLU A 190 -9.08 -16.88 20.11
C GLU A 190 -10.24 -17.84 20.35
N ILE A 191 -11.24 -17.86 19.47
CA ILE A 191 -12.36 -18.83 19.55
C ILE A 191 -11.84 -20.26 19.43
N ILE A 192 -11.02 -20.53 18.41
CA ILE A 192 -10.45 -21.87 18.17
C ILE A 192 -9.53 -22.28 19.32
N LYS A 193 -8.67 -21.36 19.78
CA LYS A 193 -7.72 -21.59 20.89
C LYS A 193 -8.43 -22.02 22.17
N ASN A 194 -9.58 -21.41 22.47
CA ASN A 194 -10.34 -21.67 23.69
C ASN A 194 -11.37 -22.80 23.52
N PHE A 195 -11.34 -23.52 22.39
CA PHE A 195 -12.21 -24.66 22.16
C PHE A 195 -11.83 -25.82 23.07
N ASN A 196 -12.69 -26.10 24.06
CA ASN A 196 -12.56 -27.26 24.92
C ASN A 196 -13.33 -28.42 24.31
N LYS A 197 -12.59 -29.37 23.74
CA LYS A 197 -13.14 -30.65 23.28
C LYS A 197 -13.73 -31.38 24.48
N LYS A 198 -15.05 -31.62 24.47
CA LYS A 198 -15.73 -32.37 25.53
C LYS A 198 -15.38 -33.86 25.49
#